data_AF-A0A5Q0EHP8-F1
#
_entry.id   AF-A0A5Q0EHP8-F1
#
_cell.length_a   1.000
_cell.length_b   1.000
_cell.length_c   1.000
_cell.angle_alpha   90.00
_cell.angle_beta   90.00
_cell.angle_gamma   90.00
#
_symmetry.space_group_name_H-M   'P 1'
#
loop_
_entity.id
_entity.type
_entity.pdbx_description
1 polymer ?
#
loop_
_entity_poly.entity_id
_entity_poly.type
_entity_poly.pdbx_seq_one_letter_code
_entity_poly.pdbx_strand_id
1 'polypeptide(L)'
;MDGTEVSTTTTNTGGSTTTTTSVPIVEGDREDENDATPQADIPLAQGEDGETILQVSLPVGVGVTAQQVTGTSAGTLRDLLIAASNPRIDEEQVFDEILQAGIDAYVPTVQNEQEVTVRTVTFESNGSVPTQPIRVTGATGTGEDDEQNPNRQEALVIDVSNLPSGTVIEFDKVEFAIIIGAVSVSGGEGRNFVVADDDNQYIVLGEDDDVLRGGGGKDTVGSLGGADQLFGDAGNDTVFGGSGNDSLSGGSGEDKLNGGLGIDTALLSGNRADYSIELIGNGQVNLTQQTSGETTRLWDVERLQFDQGDSLTLAHSANEALGQHLIGTWLGRDPTTAEAEAIQNWQGEGQAIIDAFLRYLAPESVQALSQEELLAGLADNPNILRLDAIRAVTGSPGDDRAELPTGLGLSIDGSGGHDVLGLNAPRSNLHLEAKNGQLELTRLDDGSMYLLSNIEMLGFSNGDTLVLAHNGVEAIIARLYQGFLGRNATEAEWSAERAYIHSDQADANDLLARFQQQANTANLDDAGYIQQLIQNTLGRAATTAELSTYQTKLTDGSLDRGWLAVELAASEEAAAAITGVMQFDGWV
;
A
#
# COMPACT_ATOMS: atom_id res chain seq x y z
N MET A 1 20.00 -10.35 24.22
CA MET A 1 20.05 -9.52 23.00
C MET A 1 18.88 -8.61 23.12
N ASP A 2 19.18 -7.32 23.26
CA ASP A 2 18.20 -6.31 23.61
C ASP A 2 17.27 -6.77 24.76
N GLY A 3 17.84 -7.04 25.94
CA GLY A 3 17.09 -7.48 27.12
C GLY A 3 16.40 -8.87 27.06
N THR A 4 16.37 -9.55 25.91
CA THR A 4 15.72 -10.86 25.75
C THR A 4 16.73 -12.01 25.73
N GLU A 5 16.37 -13.16 26.31
CA GLU A 5 17.16 -14.39 26.23
C GLU A 5 17.08 -14.97 24.82
N VAL A 6 18.22 -15.17 24.18
CA VAL A 6 18.30 -15.81 22.85
C VAL A 6 19.09 -17.09 23.00
N SER A 7 18.49 -18.20 22.59
CA SER A 7 19.12 -19.51 22.63
C SER A 7 19.35 -20.02 21.22
N THR A 8 20.58 -20.46 20.91
CA THR A 8 20.91 -21.06 19.62
C THR A 8 21.43 -22.47 19.84
N THR A 9 20.85 -23.43 19.14
CA THR A 9 21.27 -24.84 19.16
C THR A 9 21.59 -25.32 17.75
N THR A 10 22.62 -26.14 17.60
CA THR A 10 23.01 -26.71 16.31
C THR A 10 23.04 -28.23 16.42
N THR A 11 22.30 -28.90 15.55
CA THR A 11 22.22 -30.36 15.50
C THR A 11 22.70 -30.87 14.15
N ASN A 12 23.57 -31.88 14.16
CA ASN A 12 24.09 -32.53 12.96
C ASN A 12 23.45 -33.91 12.82
N THR A 13 22.60 -34.11 11.81
CA THR A 13 21.93 -35.38 11.56
C THR A 13 22.06 -35.77 10.08
N GLY A 14 22.61 -36.95 9.80
CA GLY A 14 22.62 -37.50 8.43
C GLY A 14 23.41 -36.69 7.39
N GLY A 15 24.31 -35.78 7.80
CA GLY A 15 25.04 -34.90 6.89
C GLY A 15 24.35 -33.55 6.63
N SER A 16 23.23 -33.28 7.31
CA SER A 16 22.61 -31.95 7.40
C SER A 16 22.86 -31.34 8.79
N THR A 17 23.06 -30.03 8.79
CA THR A 17 23.21 -29.19 9.97
C THR A 17 21.95 -28.34 10.11
N THR A 18 21.21 -28.51 11.21
CA THR A 18 20.09 -27.66 11.57
C THR A 18 20.51 -26.72 12.68
N THR A 19 20.42 -25.42 12.45
CA THR A 19 20.61 -24.37 13.46
C THR A 19 19.24 -23.83 13.85
N THR A 20 18.92 -23.87 15.14
CA THR A 20 17.67 -23.35 15.70
C THR A 20 17.97 -22.21 16.65
N THR A 21 17.41 -21.04 16.37
CA THR A 21 17.42 -19.87 17.25
C THR A 21 16.04 -19.72 17.85
N SER A 22 15.93 -19.76 19.17
CA SER A 22 14.66 -19.60 19.90
C SER A 22 14.74 -18.43 20.87
N VAL A 23 13.72 -17.59 20.80
CA VAL A 23 13.46 -16.45 21.65
C VAL A 23 12.12 -16.71 22.34
N PRO A 24 12.06 -16.72 23.69
CA PRO A 24 10.81 -16.85 24.39
C PRO A 24 9.91 -15.63 24.13
N ILE A 25 8.66 -15.71 24.59
CA ILE A 25 7.75 -14.56 24.55
C ILE A 25 8.40 -13.34 25.20
N VAL A 26 8.44 -12.23 24.47
CA VAL A 26 8.99 -10.95 24.95
C VAL A 26 8.09 -10.39 26.05
N GLU A 27 8.68 -10.12 27.22
CA GLU A 27 7.98 -9.57 28.38
C GLU A 27 8.04 -8.03 28.39
N GLY A 28 7.00 -7.40 28.95
CA GLY A 28 6.88 -5.94 28.95
C GLY A 28 7.76 -5.19 29.94
N ASP A 29 8.45 -5.90 30.85
CA ASP A 29 9.41 -5.35 31.82
C ASP A 29 10.87 -5.53 31.41
N ARG A 30 11.11 -5.90 30.14
CA ARG A 30 12.43 -6.01 29.52
C ARG A 30 13.22 -4.70 29.63
N GLU A 31 14.49 -4.80 30.02
CA GLU A 31 15.43 -3.67 29.98
C GLU A 31 15.98 -3.54 28.54
N ASP A 32 15.50 -2.52 27.82
CA ASP A 32 15.95 -2.19 26.47
C ASP A 32 17.35 -1.55 26.47
N GLU A 33 18.23 -2.03 25.59
CA GLU A 33 19.65 -1.67 25.60
C GLU A 33 20.03 -0.40 24.82
N ASN A 34 19.10 0.33 24.17
CA ASN A 34 19.17 1.77 23.81
C ASN A 34 18.31 2.18 22.58
N ASP A 35 17.25 1.46 22.18
CA ASP A 35 16.45 1.91 21.03
C ASP A 35 15.21 2.72 21.39
N ALA A 36 14.82 3.60 20.46
CA ALA A 36 13.63 4.45 20.58
C ALA A 36 12.33 3.65 20.40
N THR A 37 12.43 2.36 20.09
CA THR A 37 11.33 1.43 19.82
C THR A 37 11.19 0.41 20.95
N PRO A 38 9.97 0.05 21.38
CA PRO A 38 9.77 -0.90 22.47
C PRO A 38 9.87 -2.39 22.05
N GLN A 39 10.09 -2.67 20.77
CA GLN A 39 10.24 -4.03 20.24
C GLN A 39 11.62 -4.61 20.58
N ALA A 40 11.73 -5.92 20.73
CA ALA A 40 13.00 -6.61 20.91
C ALA A 40 13.63 -6.93 19.55
N ASP A 41 14.80 -6.37 19.27
CA ASP A 41 15.50 -6.57 17.99
C ASP A 41 16.44 -7.79 18.02
N ILE A 42 16.09 -8.82 17.23
CA ILE A 42 16.78 -10.11 17.22
C ILE A 42 17.33 -10.43 15.82
N PRO A 43 18.64 -10.29 15.56
CA PRO A 43 19.29 -10.91 14.40
C PRO A 43 19.11 -12.43 14.41
N LEU A 44 18.44 -12.93 13.38
CA LEU A 44 18.28 -14.35 13.08
C LEU A 44 19.41 -14.88 12.19
N ALA A 45 20.04 -14.00 11.41
CA ALA A 45 21.15 -14.33 10.52
C ALA A 45 22.18 -13.18 10.51
N GLN A 46 23.46 -13.54 10.48
CA GLN A 46 24.56 -12.58 10.38
C GLN A 46 25.61 -13.04 9.37
N GLY A 47 26.23 -12.08 8.68
CA GLY A 47 27.35 -12.31 7.76
C GLY A 47 28.65 -12.64 8.48
N GLU A 48 29.68 -13.01 7.71
CA GLU A 48 31.01 -13.35 8.26
C GLU A 48 31.68 -12.17 9.00
N ASP A 49 31.30 -10.94 8.65
CA ASP A 49 31.75 -9.68 9.27
C ASP A 49 30.90 -9.24 10.46
N GLY A 50 29.84 -9.99 10.79
CA GLY A 50 28.91 -9.70 11.88
C GLY A 50 27.77 -8.76 11.51
N GLU A 51 27.63 -8.40 10.23
CA GLU A 51 26.48 -7.63 9.75
C GLU A 51 25.19 -8.45 9.85
N THR A 52 24.09 -7.84 10.31
CA THR A 52 22.78 -8.51 10.33
C THR A 52 22.26 -8.71 8.92
N ILE A 53 21.96 -9.97 8.56
CA ILE A 53 21.35 -10.35 7.27
C ILE A 53 19.83 -10.45 7.39
N LEU A 54 19.36 -10.98 8.52
CA LEU A 54 17.94 -11.11 8.81
C LEU A 54 17.74 -10.74 10.27
N GLN A 55 16.82 -9.82 10.52
CA GLN A 55 16.38 -9.39 11.83
C GLN A 55 14.88 -9.59 11.97
N VAL A 56 14.45 -9.89 13.20
CA VAL A 56 13.06 -9.76 13.57
C VAL A 56 12.95 -8.83 14.77
N SER A 57 12.06 -7.83 14.67
CA SER A 57 11.69 -6.93 15.76
C SER A 57 10.38 -7.43 16.38
N LEU A 58 10.46 -7.94 17.61
CA LEU A 58 9.34 -8.60 18.28
C LEU A 58 8.64 -7.65 19.26
N PRO A 59 7.33 -7.42 19.12
CA PRO A 59 6.55 -6.72 20.14
C PRO A 59 6.36 -7.59 21.40
N VAL A 60 6.02 -6.94 22.51
CA VAL A 60 5.66 -7.62 23.76
C VAL A 60 4.54 -8.63 23.53
N GLY A 61 4.68 -9.83 24.10
CA GLY A 61 3.70 -10.92 23.98
C GLY A 61 3.95 -11.86 22.82
N VAL A 62 5.00 -11.65 22.02
CA VAL A 62 5.40 -12.51 20.89
C VAL A 62 6.76 -13.15 21.16
N GLY A 63 6.90 -14.43 20.84
CA GLY A 63 8.17 -15.16 20.77
C GLY A 63 8.42 -15.69 19.36
N VAL A 64 9.63 -16.17 19.09
CA VAL A 64 9.99 -16.70 17.77
C VAL A 64 10.95 -17.88 17.87
N THR A 65 10.74 -18.88 17.03
CA THR A 65 11.71 -19.94 16.76
C THR A 65 12.06 -19.95 15.28
N ALA A 66 13.32 -19.69 14.97
CA ALA A 66 13.85 -19.72 13.61
C ALA A 66 14.73 -20.95 13.40
N GLN A 67 14.55 -21.65 12.28
CA GLN A 67 15.31 -22.85 11.92
C GLN A 67 15.93 -22.68 10.54
N GLN A 68 17.25 -22.84 10.46
CA GLN A 68 18.03 -22.90 9.24
C GLN A 68 18.56 -24.31 9.04
N VAL A 69 18.45 -24.84 7.82
CA VAL A 69 18.98 -26.17 7.45
C VAL A 69 20.04 -26.02 6.37
N THR A 70 21.24 -26.57 6.60
CA THR A 70 22.36 -26.55 5.64
C THR A 70 22.92 -27.98 5.43
N GLY A 71 23.58 -28.25 4.30
CA GLY A 71 24.30 -29.52 4.04
C GLY A 71 23.72 -30.43 2.93
N THR A 72 24.61 -31.23 2.32
CA THR A 72 24.54 -31.87 0.98
C THR A 72 23.52 -33.01 0.76
N SER A 73 22.34 -32.96 1.38
CA SER A 73 21.21 -33.86 1.05
C SER A 73 19.96 -33.11 0.59
N ALA A 74 20.07 -31.79 0.42
CA ALA A 74 18.97 -30.84 0.43
C ALA A 74 18.12 -30.75 -0.86
N GLY A 75 18.62 -31.25 -2.00
CA GLY A 75 17.95 -31.02 -3.29
C GLY A 75 18.22 -29.62 -3.85
N THR A 76 17.41 -29.17 -4.81
CA THR A 76 17.42 -27.80 -5.36
C THR A 76 16.86 -26.78 -4.34
N LEU A 77 16.95 -25.46 -4.61
CA LEU A 77 16.29 -24.45 -3.75
C LEU A 77 14.78 -24.73 -3.66
N ARG A 78 14.18 -25.15 -4.78
CA ARG A 78 12.79 -25.61 -4.86
C ARG A 78 12.51 -26.76 -3.89
N ASP A 79 13.35 -27.81 -3.89
CA ASP A 79 13.17 -28.96 -2.99
C ASP A 79 13.27 -28.55 -1.51
N LEU A 80 14.17 -27.61 -1.19
CA LEU A 80 14.32 -27.07 0.16
C LEU A 80 13.10 -26.30 0.62
N LEU A 81 12.55 -25.42 -0.21
CA LEU A 81 11.36 -24.64 0.10
C LEU A 81 10.15 -25.55 0.31
N ILE A 82 9.93 -26.50 -0.60
CA ILE A 82 8.85 -27.50 -0.45
C ILE A 82 9.02 -28.29 0.85
N ALA A 83 10.24 -28.76 1.15
CA ALA A 83 10.50 -29.53 2.37
C ALA A 83 10.32 -28.70 3.66
N ALA A 84 10.63 -27.40 3.62
CA ALA A 84 10.45 -26.50 4.77
C ALA A 84 8.96 -26.21 5.04
N SER A 85 8.16 -26.11 3.98
CA SER A 85 6.73 -25.84 4.05
C SER A 85 5.91 -27.08 4.42
N ASN A 86 6.13 -28.22 3.76
CA ASN A 86 5.25 -29.41 3.85
C ASN A 86 4.86 -29.88 5.27
N PRO A 87 5.74 -29.87 6.30
CA PRO A 87 5.35 -30.25 7.65
C PRO A 87 4.33 -29.32 8.35
N ARG A 88 4.01 -28.17 7.73
CA ARG A 88 3.26 -27.06 8.33
C ARG A 88 1.94 -26.77 7.64
N ILE A 89 1.67 -27.42 6.51
CA ILE A 89 0.43 -27.23 5.73
C ILE A 89 -0.37 -28.53 5.82
N ASP A 90 -1.70 -28.44 5.86
CA ASP A 90 -2.59 -29.58 5.71
C ASP A 90 -2.61 -30.03 4.23
N GLU A 91 -2.53 -31.34 3.95
CA GLU A 91 -2.29 -31.91 2.61
C GLU A 91 -3.52 -31.84 1.67
N GLU A 92 -4.25 -30.71 1.61
CA GLU A 92 -5.22 -30.48 0.54
C GLU A 92 -4.51 -30.11 -0.77
N GLN A 93 -4.84 -30.81 -1.86
CA GLN A 93 -4.12 -30.76 -3.14
C GLN A 93 -4.02 -29.36 -3.79
N VAL A 94 -4.82 -28.40 -3.35
CA VAL A 94 -4.91 -27.06 -3.97
C VAL A 94 -3.69 -26.21 -3.60
N PHE A 95 -3.26 -26.25 -2.34
CA PHE A 95 -2.09 -25.50 -1.90
C PHE A 95 -0.79 -25.97 -2.58
N ASP A 96 -0.66 -27.26 -2.88
CA ASP A 96 0.53 -27.82 -3.54
C ASP A 96 0.81 -27.21 -4.91
N GLU A 97 -0.23 -26.84 -5.68
CA GLU A 97 -0.07 -26.20 -7.00
C GLU A 97 0.28 -24.70 -6.86
N ILE A 98 -0.38 -23.99 -5.93
CA ILE A 98 -0.16 -22.56 -5.68
C ILE A 98 1.24 -22.32 -5.09
N LEU A 99 1.63 -23.10 -4.09
CA LEU A 99 2.98 -23.08 -3.52
C LEU A 99 4.02 -23.29 -4.61
N GLN A 100 3.83 -24.28 -5.48
CA GLN A 100 4.75 -24.55 -6.57
C GLN A 100 4.81 -23.39 -7.56
N ALA A 101 3.67 -22.77 -7.91
CA ALA A 101 3.64 -21.61 -8.79
C ALA A 101 4.40 -20.40 -8.20
N GLY A 102 4.26 -20.13 -6.90
CA GLY A 102 5.02 -19.09 -6.21
C GLY A 102 6.53 -19.38 -6.20
N ILE A 103 6.93 -20.61 -5.88
CA ILE A 103 8.34 -21.02 -5.93
C ILE A 103 8.90 -20.94 -7.36
N ASP A 104 8.13 -21.38 -8.35
CA ASP A 104 8.53 -21.40 -9.75
C ASP A 104 8.60 -19.98 -10.36
N ALA A 105 7.94 -18.98 -9.74
CA ALA A 105 8.10 -17.56 -10.07
C ALA A 105 9.39 -16.97 -9.48
N TYR A 106 9.78 -17.39 -8.27
CA TYR A 106 10.96 -16.88 -7.56
C TYR A 106 12.27 -17.53 -8.00
N VAL A 107 12.36 -18.86 -8.01
CA VAL A 107 13.63 -19.58 -8.25
C VAL A 107 14.37 -19.12 -9.52
N PRO A 108 13.70 -18.83 -10.65
CA PRO A 108 14.38 -18.35 -11.85
C PRO A 108 15.03 -16.95 -11.74
N THR A 109 14.61 -16.12 -10.78
CA THR A 109 15.17 -14.77 -10.56
C THR A 109 16.44 -14.81 -9.71
N VAL A 110 16.69 -15.93 -9.04
CA VAL A 110 17.88 -16.17 -8.22
C VAL A 110 19.09 -16.47 -9.09
N GLN A 111 20.14 -15.66 -9.01
CA GLN A 111 21.37 -15.84 -9.80
C GLN A 111 22.16 -17.10 -9.39
N ASN A 112 22.16 -17.44 -8.10
CA ASN A 112 22.85 -18.61 -7.55
C ASN A 112 22.07 -19.24 -6.39
N GLU A 113 21.28 -20.26 -6.70
CA GLU A 113 20.47 -21.00 -5.71
C GLU A 113 21.25 -21.54 -4.51
N GLN A 114 22.56 -21.78 -4.64
CA GLN A 114 23.39 -22.30 -3.54
C GLN A 114 23.73 -21.23 -2.47
N GLU A 115 23.48 -19.96 -2.78
CA GLU A 115 23.73 -18.83 -1.88
C GLU A 115 22.46 -18.32 -1.21
N VAL A 116 21.29 -18.86 -1.58
CA VAL A 116 20.03 -18.60 -0.88
C VAL A 116 19.93 -19.47 0.37
N THR A 117 19.72 -18.82 1.50
CA THR A 117 19.44 -19.53 2.74
C THR A 117 17.94 -19.68 2.93
N VAL A 118 17.47 -20.92 3.05
CA VAL A 118 16.08 -21.20 3.44
C VAL A 118 15.96 -21.24 4.97
N ARG A 119 15.05 -20.45 5.51
CA ARG A 119 14.81 -20.35 6.95
C ARG A 119 13.33 -20.44 7.27
N THR A 120 12.97 -21.34 8.17
CA THR A 120 11.62 -21.33 8.74
C THR A 120 11.60 -20.42 9.96
N VAL A 121 10.58 -19.57 10.07
CA VAL A 121 10.35 -18.66 11.20
C VAL A 121 8.96 -18.95 11.74
N THR A 122 8.88 -19.57 12.92
CA THR A 122 7.61 -19.88 13.59
C THR A 122 7.43 -18.94 14.77
N PHE A 123 6.31 -18.23 14.79
CA PHE A 123 5.97 -17.31 15.89
C PHE A 123 5.12 -18.00 16.96
N GLU A 124 5.24 -17.52 18.19
CA GLU A 124 4.39 -17.90 19.32
C GLU A 124 3.82 -16.64 19.98
N SER A 125 2.62 -16.72 20.56
CA SER A 125 1.98 -15.60 21.25
C SER A 125 1.49 -15.99 22.64
N ASN A 126 1.43 -15.01 23.55
CA ASN A 126 0.73 -15.14 24.82
C ASN A 126 -0.82 -15.11 24.70
N GLY A 127 -1.35 -14.99 23.48
CA GLY A 127 -2.78 -15.00 23.15
C GLY A 127 -3.43 -13.62 23.01
N SER A 128 -2.68 -12.52 23.21
CA SER A 128 -3.16 -11.16 22.95
C SER A 128 -2.65 -10.65 21.61
N VAL A 129 -3.49 -9.93 20.85
CA VAL A 129 -3.06 -9.29 19.59
C VAL A 129 -1.98 -8.24 19.90
N PRO A 130 -0.79 -8.34 19.29
CA PRO A 130 0.26 -7.34 19.47
C PRO A 130 -0.22 -5.94 19.06
N THR A 131 0.11 -4.91 19.84
CA THR A 131 -0.28 -3.52 19.55
C THR A 131 0.64 -2.84 18.54
N GLN A 132 1.76 -3.48 18.19
CA GLN A 132 2.72 -3.06 17.18
C GLN A 132 2.95 -4.23 16.23
N PRO A 133 3.30 -3.97 14.97
CA PRO A 133 3.60 -5.03 14.02
C PRO A 133 4.79 -5.88 14.51
N ILE A 134 4.89 -7.11 14.01
CA ILE A 134 6.14 -7.86 14.01
C ILE A 134 6.89 -7.41 12.77
N ARG A 135 8.11 -6.88 12.91
CA ARG A 135 8.90 -6.46 11.74
C ARG A 135 9.89 -7.55 11.35
N VAL A 136 9.90 -7.94 10.08
CA VAL A 136 10.89 -8.86 9.52
C VAL A 136 11.73 -8.08 8.52
N THR A 137 13.02 -7.92 8.83
CA THR A 137 13.93 -7.07 8.06
C THR A 137 15.05 -7.91 7.48
N GLY A 138 15.11 -7.98 6.16
CA GLY A 138 16.23 -8.58 5.43
C GLY A 138 17.39 -7.60 5.25
N ALA A 139 18.42 -8.06 4.56
CA ALA A 139 19.59 -7.24 4.27
C ALA A 139 19.31 -6.26 3.13
N THR A 140 20.01 -5.13 3.13
CA THR A 140 20.11 -4.29 1.92
C THR A 140 20.79 -5.10 0.81
N GLY A 141 20.19 -5.14 -0.38
CA GLY A 141 20.80 -5.77 -1.55
C GLY A 141 20.52 -7.27 -1.73
N THR A 142 19.50 -7.84 -1.08
CA THR A 142 19.00 -9.16 -1.46
C THR A 142 18.28 -9.05 -2.81
N GLY A 143 18.83 -9.63 -3.90
CA GLY A 143 18.21 -9.58 -5.23
C GLY A 143 19.15 -9.22 -6.38
N GLU A 144 18.56 -8.97 -7.56
CA GLU A 144 19.27 -8.67 -8.82
C GLU A 144 20.01 -7.30 -8.81
N ASP A 145 19.77 -6.45 -7.82
CA ASP A 145 20.19 -5.03 -7.82
C ASP A 145 21.45 -4.72 -6.99
N ASP A 146 22.02 -5.68 -6.25
CA ASP A 146 23.32 -5.50 -5.57
C ASP A 146 24.40 -6.42 -6.15
N GLU A 147 25.06 -5.93 -7.22
CA GLU A 147 26.22 -6.58 -7.84
C GLU A 147 27.41 -6.81 -6.86
N GLN A 148 27.41 -6.13 -5.70
CA GLN A 148 28.52 -6.19 -4.74
C GLN A 148 28.29 -7.25 -3.66
N ASN A 149 27.04 -7.59 -3.32
CA ASN A 149 26.70 -8.60 -2.31
C ASN A 149 25.55 -9.54 -2.72
N PRO A 150 25.63 -10.21 -3.89
CA PRO A 150 24.55 -11.08 -4.39
C PRO A 150 24.25 -12.30 -3.49
N ASN A 151 25.08 -12.56 -2.48
CA ASN A 151 25.12 -13.80 -1.70
C ASN A 151 24.36 -13.72 -0.37
N ARG A 152 23.50 -12.72 -0.17
CA ARG A 152 22.84 -12.45 1.13
C ARG A 152 21.33 -12.71 1.12
N GLN A 153 20.85 -13.56 0.23
CA GLN A 153 19.43 -13.84 0.06
C GLN A 153 18.91 -14.83 1.12
N GLU A 154 17.78 -14.47 1.73
CA GLU A 154 17.03 -15.34 2.64
C GLU A 154 15.65 -15.60 2.03
N ALA A 155 15.30 -16.88 1.90
CA ALA A 155 13.97 -17.31 1.50
C ALA A 155 13.25 -17.85 2.74
N LEU A 156 12.14 -17.20 3.10
CA LEU A 156 11.49 -17.43 4.38
C LEU A 156 10.27 -18.34 4.23
N VAL A 157 10.10 -19.26 5.18
CA VAL A 157 8.82 -19.92 5.45
C VAL A 157 8.35 -19.42 6.80
N ILE A 158 7.31 -18.60 6.83
CA ILE A 158 6.83 -17.91 8.01
C ILE A 158 5.54 -18.55 8.48
N ASP A 159 5.60 -19.17 9.65
CA ASP A 159 4.48 -19.85 10.29
C ASP A 159 3.92 -18.96 11.41
N VAL A 160 2.73 -18.44 11.14
CA VAL A 160 1.96 -17.52 11.97
C VAL A 160 0.73 -18.18 12.57
N SER A 161 0.54 -19.49 12.41
CA SER A 161 -0.67 -20.19 12.85
C SER A 161 -0.91 -20.11 14.37
N ASN A 162 0.12 -19.79 15.16
CA ASN A 162 0.00 -19.58 16.62
C ASN A 162 -0.20 -18.11 17.02
N LEU A 163 -0.29 -17.19 16.05
CA LEU A 163 -0.57 -15.78 16.30
C LEU A 163 -2.09 -15.54 16.32
N PRO A 164 -2.57 -14.59 17.14
CA PRO A 164 -3.98 -14.21 17.15
C PRO A 164 -4.34 -13.42 15.88
N SER A 165 -5.57 -13.60 15.41
CA SER A 165 -6.12 -12.85 14.26
C SER A 165 -6.03 -11.34 14.47
N GLY A 166 -5.67 -10.61 13.41
CA GLY A 166 -5.40 -9.17 13.44
C GLY A 166 -3.95 -8.81 13.79
N THR A 167 -3.07 -9.81 13.95
CA THR A 167 -1.63 -9.56 14.01
C THR A 167 -1.13 -9.05 12.65
N VAL A 168 -0.26 -8.04 12.70
CA VAL A 168 0.37 -7.46 11.51
C VAL A 168 1.84 -7.87 11.47
N ILE A 169 2.30 -8.31 10.30
CA ILE A 169 3.71 -8.48 9.98
C ILE A 169 4.09 -7.41 8.97
N GLU A 170 5.14 -6.66 9.27
CA GLU A 170 5.72 -5.68 8.36
C GLU A 170 7.00 -6.25 7.76
N PHE A 171 7.03 -6.34 6.43
CA PHE A 171 8.22 -6.69 5.66
C PHE A 171 9.04 -5.45 5.34
N ASP A 172 10.36 -5.59 5.49
CA ASP A 172 11.36 -4.63 5.03
C ASP A 172 12.48 -5.41 4.35
N LYS A 173 12.66 -5.23 3.05
CA LYS A 173 13.69 -5.94 2.26
C LYS A 173 13.57 -7.47 2.37
N VAL A 174 12.36 -8.00 2.31
CA VAL A 174 12.10 -9.44 2.29
C VAL A 174 11.80 -9.88 0.86
N GLU A 175 12.76 -10.49 0.19
CA GLU A 175 12.59 -10.85 -1.23
C GLU A 175 11.61 -12.02 -1.43
N PHE A 176 11.64 -13.05 -0.58
CA PHE A 176 10.75 -14.21 -0.72
C PHE A 176 10.19 -14.68 0.62
N ALA A 177 8.88 -14.89 0.68
CA ALA A 177 8.20 -15.47 1.83
C ALA A 177 7.06 -16.42 1.44
N ILE A 178 7.01 -17.57 2.11
CA ILE A 178 5.83 -18.43 2.19
C ILE A 178 5.15 -18.14 3.53
N ILE A 179 3.88 -17.76 3.54
CA ILE A 179 3.10 -17.50 4.75
C ILE A 179 2.19 -18.70 5.06
N ILE A 180 2.17 -19.13 6.32
CA ILE A 180 1.34 -20.24 6.79
C ILE A 180 0.53 -19.76 8.00
N GLY A 181 -0.80 -19.76 7.87
CA GLY A 181 -1.75 -19.20 8.81
C GLY A 181 -2.23 -17.80 8.41
N ALA A 182 -3.39 -17.40 8.93
CA ALA A 182 -3.99 -16.09 8.67
C ALA A 182 -3.22 -14.91 9.31
N VAL A 183 -2.80 -13.93 8.49
CA VAL A 183 -2.13 -12.71 8.98
C VAL A 183 -2.36 -11.51 8.06
N SER A 184 -2.08 -10.32 8.58
CA SER A 184 -1.94 -9.11 7.75
C SER A 184 -0.47 -8.82 7.48
N VAL A 185 -0.07 -8.78 6.22
CA VAL A 185 1.27 -8.44 5.76
C VAL A 185 1.25 -7.05 5.11
N SER A 186 2.19 -6.20 5.50
CA SER A 186 2.37 -4.86 4.94
C SER A 186 3.85 -4.51 4.74
N GLY A 187 4.14 -3.38 4.11
CA GLY A 187 5.51 -2.94 3.87
C GLY A 187 5.99 -3.46 2.52
N GLY A 188 7.15 -4.12 2.48
CA GLY A 188 7.68 -4.68 1.24
C GLY A 188 8.51 -3.67 0.44
N GLU A 189 9.62 -3.18 1.02
CA GLU A 189 10.61 -2.43 0.24
C GLU A 189 11.36 -3.40 -0.69
N GLY A 190 11.42 -3.06 -1.98
CA GLY A 190 11.99 -3.89 -3.04
C GLY A 190 11.04 -5.01 -3.47
N ARG A 191 11.29 -5.56 -4.67
CA ARG A 191 10.50 -6.66 -5.24
C ARG A 191 10.33 -7.84 -4.27
N ASN A 192 9.08 -8.21 -4.02
CA ASN A 192 8.68 -9.29 -3.13
C ASN A 192 8.00 -10.42 -3.90
N PHE A 193 8.31 -11.65 -3.48
CA PHE A 193 7.63 -12.87 -3.91
C PHE A 193 6.95 -13.47 -2.68
N VAL A 194 5.63 -13.30 -2.58
CA VAL A 194 4.86 -13.81 -1.44
C VAL A 194 3.85 -14.84 -1.91
N VAL A 195 3.82 -15.98 -1.25
CA VAL A 195 2.80 -17.01 -1.43
C VAL A 195 2.24 -17.41 -0.08
N ALA A 196 0.93 -17.52 0.04
CA ALA A 196 0.27 -17.86 1.28
C ALA A 196 -0.66 -19.07 1.13
N ASP A 197 -1.08 -19.61 2.28
CA ASP A 197 -1.82 -20.88 2.41
C ASP A 197 -3.33 -20.76 2.27
N ASP A 198 -4.06 -21.80 2.67
CA ASP A 198 -5.52 -21.87 2.50
C ASP A 198 -6.31 -21.06 3.55
N ASP A 199 -5.62 -20.34 4.44
CA ASP A 199 -6.20 -19.43 5.41
C ASP A 199 -6.39 -18.03 4.82
N ASN A 200 -7.38 -17.28 5.32
CA ASN A 200 -7.63 -15.92 4.84
C ASN A 200 -6.45 -14.97 5.13
N GLN A 201 -5.96 -14.34 4.07
CA GLN A 201 -4.84 -13.41 4.11
C GLN A 201 -5.24 -11.97 3.85
N TYR A 202 -4.41 -11.08 4.36
CA TYR A 202 -4.39 -9.69 3.95
C TYR A 202 -2.94 -9.34 3.62
N ILE A 203 -2.60 -9.19 2.34
CA ILE A 203 -1.24 -8.92 1.87
C ILE A 203 -1.31 -7.66 1.02
N VAL A 204 -0.79 -6.54 1.54
CA VAL A 204 -0.72 -5.28 0.79
C VAL A 204 0.70 -4.72 0.88
N LEU A 205 1.46 -4.83 -0.20
CA LEU A 205 2.89 -4.47 -0.23
C LEU A 205 3.14 -3.11 -0.89
N GLY A 206 4.40 -2.87 -1.27
CA GLY A 206 4.96 -1.55 -1.55
C GLY A 206 4.72 -1.06 -2.97
N GLU A 207 5.72 -0.36 -3.47
CA GLU A 207 5.72 0.40 -4.74
C GLU A 207 6.58 -0.26 -5.84
N ASP A 208 7.13 -1.43 -5.54
CA ASP A 208 8.06 -2.14 -6.40
C ASP A 208 7.35 -3.32 -7.08
N ASP A 209 7.88 -3.78 -8.22
CA ASP A 209 7.28 -4.88 -8.99
C ASP A 209 7.24 -6.20 -8.19
N ASP A 210 6.05 -6.61 -7.74
CA ASP A 210 5.82 -7.73 -6.85
C ASP A 210 5.15 -8.94 -7.53
N VAL A 211 5.29 -10.11 -6.90
CA VAL A 211 4.53 -11.32 -7.26
C VAL A 211 3.86 -11.87 -6.00
N LEU A 212 2.55 -11.67 -5.90
CA LEU A 212 1.77 -11.99 -4.70
C LEU A 212 0.69 -13.04 -4.98
N ARG A 213 0.62 -14.05 -4.14
CA ARG A 213 -0.37 -15.14 -4.20
C ARG A 213 -1.08 -15.31 -2.86
N GLY A 214 -2.39 -15.08 -2.85
CA GLY A 214 -3.26 -15.18 -1.68
C GLY A 214 -3.38 -16.59 -1.13
N GLY A 215 -3.40 -17.58 -2.01
CA GLY A 215 -3.55 -18.97 -1.60
C GLY A 215 -5.00 -19.43 -1.73
N GLY A 216 -5.47 -20.13 -0.71
CA GLY A 216 -6.89 -20.45 -0.59
C GLY A 216 -7.56 -19.54 0.42
N GLY A 217 -8.88 -19.47 0.38
CA GLY A 217 -9.68 -18.82 1.43
C GLY A 217 -10.39 -17.58 0.93
N LYS A 218 -10.23 -16.47 1.64
CA LYS A 218 -10.83 -15.19 1.28
C LYS A 218 -9.80 -14.12 1.56
N ASP A 219 -9.13 -13.74 0.50
CA ASP A 219 -7.91 -12.96 0.60
C ASP A 219 -8.14 -11.53 0.14
N THR A 220 -7.30 -10.65 0.67
CA THR A 220 -7.06 -9.34 0.11
C THR A 220 -5.60 -9.29 -0.29
N VAL A 221 -5.32 -9.18 -1.59
CA VAL A 221 -3.97 -9.18 -2.15
C VAL A 221 -3.81 -7.90 -2.95
N GLY A 222 -2.78 -7.11 -2.68
CA GLY A 222 -2.51 -5.95 -3.50
C GLY A 222 -1.17 -5.29 -3.27
N SER A 223 -0.92 -4.27 -4.06
CA SER A 223 0.27 -3.43 -4.01
C SER A 223 -0.14 -1.95 -4.05
N LEU A 224 0.82 -1.06 -3.77
CA LEU A 224 0.61 0.39 -3.83
C LEU A 224 1.11 0.97 -5.17
N GLY A 225 2.10 0.32 -5.77
CA GLY A 225 2.49 0.51 -7.16
C GLY A 225 3.54 -0.51 -7.60
N GLY A 226 4.05 -0.35 -8.82
CA GLY A 226 4.89 -1.35 -9.47
C GLY A 226 4.17 -1.97 -10.67
N ALA A 227 4.87 -2.82 -11.42
CA ALA A 227 4.25 -3.67 -12.44
C ALA A 227 4.08 -5.09 -11.89
N ASP A 228 2.95 -5.32 -11.24
CA ASP A 228 2.76 -6.45 -10.34
C ASP A 228 2.10 -7.66 -11.00
N GLN A 229 2.33 -8.83 -10.41
CA GLN A 229 1.59 -10.05 -10.72
C GLN A 229 0.86 -10.53 -9.46
N LEU A 230 -0.46 -10.35 -9.45
CA LEU A 230 -1.28 -10.53 -8.25
C LEU A 230 -2.34 -11.61 -8.48
N PHE A 231 -2.38 -12.59 -7.59
CA PHE A 231 -3.28 -13.73 -7.68
C PHE A 231 -4.05 -13.91 -6.36
N GLY A 232 -5.37 -13.88 -6.42
CA GLY A 232 -6.25 -14.32 -5.33
C GLY A 232 -6.22 -15.83 -5.15
N ASP A 233 -6.08 -16.55 -6.27
CA ASP A 233 -6.06 -18.02 -6.35
C ASP A 233 -7.43 -18.66 -5.97
N ALA A 234 -7.56 -19.42 -4.88
CA ALA A 234 -8.78 -20.19 -4.61
C ALA A 234 -9.64 -19.56 -3.51
N GLY A 235 -10.64 -18.76 -3.87
CA GLY A 235 -11.36 -18.05 -2.84
C GLY A 235 -12.38 -17.05 -3.35
N ASN A 236 -12.87 -16.21 -2.44
CA ASN A 236 -13.69 -15.07 -2.83
C ASN A 236 -12.90 -13.79 -2.59
N ASP A 237 -12.01 -13.47 -3.52
CA ASP A 237 -10.86 -12.63 -3.21
C ASP A 237 -11.07 -11.17 -3.62
N THR A 238 -10.27 -10.30 -3.04
CA THR A 238 -10.12 -8.90 -3.48
C THR A 238 -8.67 -8.70 -3.87
N VAL A 239 -8.43 -8.49 -5.16
CA VAL A 239 -7.10 -8.30 -5.73
C VAL A 239 -7.00 -6.88 -6.30
N PHE A 240 -5.98 -6.12 -5.95
CA PHE A 240 -5.78 -4.78 -6.51
C PHE A 240 -4.32 -4.44 -6.83
N GLY A 241 -4.08 -3.89 -8.01
CA GLY A 241 -2.76 -3.55 -8.54
C GLY A 241 -2.12 -2.36 -7.86
N GLY A 242 -2.82 -1.23 -7.90
CA GLY A 242 -2.27 0.03 -7.40
C GLY A 242 -1.78 0.87 -8.57
N SER A 243 -0.65 1.54 -8.42
CA SER A 243 -0.06 2.34 -9.49
C SER A 243 0.91 1.53 -10.37
N GLY A 244 0.58 1.28 -11.63
CA GLY A 244 1.51 0.73 -12.61
C GLY A 244 0.80 -0.11 -13.66
N ASN A 245 1.44 -1.17 -14.17
CA ASN A 245 0.81 -1.99 -15.22
C ASN A 245 0.73 -3.43 -14.72
N ASP A 246 -0.42 -3.79 -14.18
CA ASP A 246 -0.56 -4.97 -13.35
C ASP A 246 -1.22 -6.13 -14.08
N SER A 247 -0.86 -7.33 -13.66
CA SER A 247 -1.49 -8.58 -14.10
C SER A 247 -2.22 -9.22 -12.93
N LEU A 248 -3.55 -9.27 -13.02
CA LEU A 248 -4.43 -9.66 -11.93
C LEU A 248 -5.16 -10.95 -12.25
N SER A 249 -5.26 -11.88 -11.32
CA SER A 249 -6.16 -13.03 -11.43
C SER A 249 -6.90 -13.27 -10.12
N GLY A 250 -8.23 -13.36 -10.19
CA GLY A 250 -9.03 -13.80 -9.04
C GLY A 250 -8.95 -15.29 -8.80
N GLY A 251 -8.68 -16.08 -9.85
CA GLY A 251 -8.71 -17.53 -9.78
C GLY A 251 -10.14 -18.07 -9.70
N SER A 252 -10.42 -18.96 -8.76
CA SER A 252 -11.74 -19.62 -8.64
C SER A 252 -12.55 -19.04 -7.49
N GLY A 253 -13.77 -18.61 -7.78
CA GLY A 253 -14.76 -18.18 -6.80
C GLY A 253 -15.43 -16.87 -7.17
N GLU A 254 -15.88 -16.09 -6.19
CA GLU A 254 -16.51 -14.78 -6.40
C GLU A 254 -15.55 -13.64 -6.08
N ASP A 255 -14.86 -13.14 -7.11
CA ASP A 255 -13.72 -12.24 -6.95
C ASP A 255 -14.01 -10.80 -7.34
N LYS A 256 -13.15 -9.91 -6.84
CA LYS A 256 -13.07 -8.50 -7.19
C LYS A 256 -11.64 -8.18 -7.61
N LEU A 257 -11.46 -7.71 -8.84
CA LEU A 257 -10.17 -7.23 -9.33
C LEU A 257 -10.24 -5.74 -9.61
N ASN A 258 -9.27 -5.00 -9.10
CA ASN A 258 -9.11 -3.59 -9.38
C ASN A 258 -7.73 -3.35 -9.99
N GLY A 259 -7.65 -2.85 -11.21
CA GLY A 259 -6.37 -2.51 -11.84
C GLY A 259 -5.66 -1.40 -11.07
N GLY A 260 -6.38 -0.32 -10.81
CA GLY A 260 -5.82 0.88 -10.22
C GLY A 260 -5.44 1.89 -11.31
N LEU A 261 -4.26 2.47 -11.22
CA LEU A 261 -3.75 3.44 -12.19
C LEU A 261 -2.79 2.76 -13.14
N GLY A 262 -2.96 2.99 -14.44
CA GLY A 262 -2.08 2.50 -15.50
C GLY A 262 -2.79 1.51 -16.41
N ILE A 263 -2.08 0.57 -17.02
CA ILE A 263 -2.63 -0.35 -18.02
C ILE A 263 -2.65 -1.78 -17.49
N ASP A 264 -3.82 -2.20 -17.05
CA ASP A 264 -3.95 -3.43 -16.29
C ASP A 264 -4.59 -4.56 -17.09
N THR A 265 -4.17 -5.78 -16.77
CA THR A 265 -4.61 -7.00 -17.44
C THR A 265 -5.20 -7.99 -16.45
N ALA A 266 -6.48 -8.32 -16.60
CA ALA A 266 -7.08 -9.46 -15.91
C ALA A 266 -6.81 -10.76 -16.68
N LEU A 267 -6.22 -11.74 -16.00
CA LEU A 267 -5.91 -13.08 -16.50
C LEU A 267 -7.06 -14.03 -16.17
N LEU A 268 -7.64 -14.65 -17.21
CA LEU A 268 -8.81 -15.52 -17.14
C LEU A 268 -8.52 -16.89 -17.76
N SER A 269 -9.01 -17.94 -17.11
CA SER A 269 -8.87 -19.33 -17.60
C SER A 269 -9.84 -19.64 -18.75
N GLY A 270 -9.47 -20.54 -19.65
CA GLY A 270 -10.33 -20.98 -20.74
C GLY A 270 -10.53 -19.94 -21.85
N ASN A 271 -11.66 -20.03 -22.55
CA ASN A 271 -11.94 -19.18 -23.71
C ASN A 271 -12.90 -18.04 -23.35
N ARG A 272 -12.83 -16.93 -24.07
CA ARG A 272 -13.81 -15.83 -23.96
C ARG A 272 -15.27 -16.29 -24.07
N ALA A 273 -15.55 -17.30 -24.89
CA ALA A 273 -16.90 -17.84 -25.09
C ALA A 273 -17.47 -18.53 -23.85
N ASP A 274 -16.63 -18.85 -22.87
CA ASP A 274 -17.02 -19.47 -21.60
C ASP A 274 -17.55 -18.43 -20.59
N TYR A 275 -17.48 -17.13 -20.91
CA TYR A 275 -17.89 -16.04 -20.03
C TYR A 275 -19.08 -15.26 -20.61
N SER A 276 -20.02 -14.87 -19.74
CA SER A 276 -20.92 -13.75 -20.02
C SER A 276 -20.34 -12.47 -19.43
N ILE A 277 -20.34 -11.40 -20.22
CA ILE A 277 -19.75 -10.12 -19.86
C ILE A 277 -20.87 -9.08 -19.77
N GLU A 278 -21.07 -8.49 -18.59
CA GLU A 278 -22.10 -7.51 -18.31
C GLU A 278 -21.48 -6.17 -17.88
N LEU A 279 -21.98 -5.08 -18.44
CA LEU A 279 -21.65 -3.72 -18.02
C LEU A 279 -22.60 -3.30 -16.90
N ILE A 280 -22.07 -3.03 -15.71
CA ILE A 280 -22.89 -2.68 -14.53
C ILE A 280 -23.05 -1.15 -14.39
N GLY A 281 -22.30 -0.36 -15.16
CA GLY A 281 -22.26 1.10 -15.11
C GLY A 281 -21.09 1.60 -14.27
N ASN A 282 -20.81 2.91 -14.33
CA ASN A 282 -19.66 3.53 -13.66
C ASN A 282 -18.34 2.79 -13.91
N GLY A 283 -18.05 2.42 -15.17
CA GLY A 283 -16.81 1.73 -15.53
C GLY A 283 -16.68 0.28 -15.03
N GLN A 284 -17.69 -0.29 -14.38
CA GLN A 284 -17.62 -1.66 -13.86
C GLN A 284 -18.01 -2.71 -14.90
N VAL A 285 -17.24 -3.78 -14.95
CA VAL A 285 -17.54 -5.00 -15.72
C VAL A 285 -17.76 -6.17 -14.76
N ASN A 286 -18.77 -6.99 -15.04
CA ASN A 286 -18.99 -8.25 -14.34
C ASN A 286 -18.89 -9.40 -15.33
N LEU A 287 -17.99 -10.33 -15.02
CA LEU A 287 -17.81 -11.57 -15.73
C LEU A 287 -18.57 -12.66 -14.97
N THR A 288 -19.20 -13.57 -15.70
CA THR A 288 -19.78 -14.78 -15.11
C THR A 288 -19.37 -15.97 -15.96
N GLN A 289 -18.66 -16.92 -15.35
CA GLN A 289 -18.23 -18.13 -16.02
C GLN A 289 -19.44 -19.06 -16.19
N GLN A 290 -19.75 -19.45 -17.42
CA GLN A 290 -21.04 -20.04 -17.78
C GLN A 290 -21.23 -21.46 -17.21
N THR A 291 -20.16 -22.18 -16.87
CA THR A 291 -20.23 -23.56 -16.38
C THR A 291 -20.29 -23.62 -14.86
N SER A 292 -19.42 -22.90 -14.15
CA SER A 292 -19.38 -22.85 -12.69
C SER A 292 -20.41 -21.88 -12.10
N GLY A 293 -20.71 -20.79 -12.80
CA GLY A 293 -21.51 -19.68 -12.30
C GLY A 293 -20.73 -18.69 -11.43
N GLU A 294 -19.41 -18.91 -11.29
CA GLU A 294 -18.48 -18.00 -10.61
C GLU A 294 -18.47 -16.62 -11.27
N THR A 295 -18.24 -15.59 -10.47
CA THR A 295 -18.32 -14.20 -10.95
C THR A 295 -17.08 -13.42 -10.57
N THR A 296 -16.56 -12.64 -11.51
CA THR A 296 -15.45 -11.72 -11.27
C THR A 296 -15.91 -10.30 -11.59
N ARG A 297 -15.81 -9.40 -10.63
CA ARG A 297 -16.09 -7.98 -10.81
C ARG A 297 -14.79 -7.23 -11.06
N LEU A 298 -14.80 -6.36 -12.05
CA LEU A 298 -13.61 -5.64 -12.51
C LEU A 298 -13.83 -4.12 -12.42
N TRP A 299 -12.80 -3.44 -11.92
CA TRP A 299 -12.61 -2.00 -11.99
C TRP A 299 -11.23 -1.74 -12.57
N ASP A 300 -11.10 -0.67 -13.36
CA ASP A 300 -9.80 -0.18 -13.85
C ASP A 300 -8.93 -1.22 -14.59
N VAL A 301 -9.54 -2.22 -15.22
CA VAL A 301 -8.81 -3.17 -16.06
C VAL A 301 -8.99 -2.79 -17.52
N GLU A 302 -7.91 -2.62 -18.27
CA GLU A 302 -7.93 -2.28 -19.71
C GLU A 302 -7.97 -3.51 -20.61
N ARG A 303 -7.56 -4.68 -20.11
CA ARG A 303 -7.46 -5.90 -20.91
C ARG A 303 -7.93 -7.13 -20.16
N LEU A 304 -8.78 -7.93 -20.83
CA LEU A 304 -9.04 -9.31 -20.45
C LEU A 304 -8.19 -10.23 -21.31
N GLN A 305 -7.26 -10.93 -20.68
CA GLN A 305 -6.44 -11.94 -21.33
C GLN A 305 -6.96 -13.32 -20.96
N PHE A 306 -7.37 -14.08 -21.97
CA PHE A 306 -7.80 -15.47 -21.81
C PHE A 306 -6.62 -16.41 -22.07
N ASP A 307 -6.49 -17.50 -21.33
CA ASP A 307 -5.44 -18.51 -21.57
C ASP A 307 -5.59 -19.21 -22.94
N GLN A 308 -6.81 -19.19 -23.49
CA GLN A 308 -7.16 -19.70 -24.81
C GLN A 308 -7.91 -18.63 -25.62
N GLY A 309 -7.25 -18.11 -26.65
CA GLY A 309 -7.86 -17.22 -27.64
C GLY A 309 -7.39 -15.76 -27.54
N ASP A 310 -8.12 -14.89 -28.24
CA ASP A 310 -7.80 -13.47 -28.34
C ASP A 310 -8.23 -12.70 -27.08
N SER A 311 -7.47 -11.67 -26.72
CA SER A 311 -7.83 -10.75 -25.64
C SER A 311 -9.04 -9.88 -25.99
N LEU A 312 -9.69 -9.35 -24.95
CA LEU A 312 -10.72 -8.31 -25.08
C LEU A 312 -10.22 -7.03 -24.43
N THR A 313 -10.19 -5.93 -25.18
CA THR A 313 -9.93 -4.60 -24.63
C THR A 313 -11.16 -4.06 -23.93
N LEU A 314 -10.97 -3.51 -22.74
CA LEU A 314 -11.91 -2.68 -22.01
C LEU A 314 -11.48 -1.22 -22.13
N ALA A 315 -12.09 -0.48 -23.05
CA ALA A 315 -11.75 0.91 -23.32
C ALA A 315 -12.55 1.84 -22.39
N HIS A 316 -11.85 2.52 -21.49
CA HIS A 316 -12.41 3.51 -20.58
C HIS A 316 -12.65 4.87 -21.23
N SER A 317 -12.01 5.12 -22.38
CA SER A 317 -12.18 6.33 -23.17
C SER A 317 -12.35 6.08 -24.67
N ALA A 318 -12.89 7.07 -25.38
CA ALA A 318 -12.96 7.05 -26.84
C ALA A 318 -11.57 7.01 -27.51
N ASN A 319 -10.57 7.58 -26.85
CA ASN A 319 -9.18 7.59 -27.30
C ASN A 319 -8.55 6.20 -27.23
N GLU A 320 -8.77 5.49 -26.11
CA GLU A 320 -8.38 4.07 -25.98
C GLU A 320 -9.04 3.21 -27.04
N ALA A 321 -10.37 3.29 -27.20
CA ALA A 321 -11.07 2.52 -28.22
C ALA A 321 -10.53 2.78 -29.63
N LEU A 322 -10.19 4.04 -29.94
CA LEU A 322 -9.63 4.43 -31.22
C LEU A 322 -8.22 3.89 -31.44
N GLY A 323 -7.31 4.10 -30.48
CA GLY A 323 -5.92 3.63 -30.58
C GLY A 323 -5.85 2.12 -30.70
N GLN A 324 -6.64 1.40 -29.90
CA GLN A 324 -6.77 -0.06 -29.92
C GLN A 324 -7.29 -0.56 -31.26
N HIS A 325 -8.31 0.09 -31.83
CA HIS A 325 -8.81 -0.27 -33.16
C HIS A 325 -7.78 -0.03 -34.26
N LEU A 326 -7.06 1.10 -34.23
CA LEU A 326 -6.07 1.40 -35.25
C LEU A 326 -4.93 0.37 -35.25
N ILE A 327 -4.38 0.07 -34.07
CA ILE A 327 -3.28 -0.88 -33.91
C ILE A 327 -3.77 -2.30 -34.21
N GLY A 328 -4.86 -2.75 -33.60
CA GLY A 328 -5.42 -4.09 -33.80
C GLY A 328 -5.81 -4.39 -35.24
N THR A 329 -6.52 -3.45 -35.89
CA THR A 329 -7.06 -3.67 -37.25
C THR A 329 -5.98 -3.56 -38.32
N TRP A 330 -5.09 -2.57 -38.21
CA TRP A 330 -4.16 -2.23 -39.29
C TRP A 330 -2.75 -2.77 -39.09
N LEU A 331 -2.36 -3.10 -37.85
CA LEU A 331 -1.09 -3.76 -37.55
C LEU A 331 -1.25 -5.25 -37.21
N GLY A 332 -2.47 -5.70 -36.88
CA GLY A 332 -2.75 -7.11 -36.58
C GLY A 332 -2.12 -7.61 -35.28
N ARG A 333 -1.98 -6.72 -34.29
CA ARG A 333 -1.47 -7.01 -32.95
C ARG A 333 -2.11 -6.09 -31.92
N ASP A 334 -2.01 -6.43 -30.65
CA ASP A 334 -2.37 -5.49 -29.58
C ASP A 334 -1.31 -4.39 -29.41
N PRO A 335 -1.67 -3.25 -28.79
CA PRO A 335 -0.69 -2.25 -28.40
C PRO A 335 0.32 -2.82 -27.41
N THR A 336 1.56 -2.39 -27.59
CA THR A 336 2.60 -2.52 -26.57
C THR A 336 2.26 -1.67 -25.35
N THR A 337 2.87 -1.95 -24.20
CA THR A 337 2.67 -1.17 -22.96
C THR A 337 2.89 0.33 -23.20
N ALA A 338 4.03 0.70 -23.81
CA ALA A 338 4.33 2.11 -24.12
C ALA A 338 3.33 2.78 -25.08
N GLU A 339 2.75 2.02 -26.02
CA GLU A 339 1.68 2.55 -26.89
C GLU A 339 0.38 2.73 -26.11
N ALA A 340 0.01 1.79 -25.24
CA ALA A 340 -1.19 1.85 -24.43
C ALA A 340 -1.13 3.01 -23.42
N GLU A 341 -0.03 3.17 -22.69
CA GLU A 341 0.22 4.29 -21.79
C GLU A 341 0.13 5.64 -22.53
N ALA A 342 0.71 5.73 -23.72
CA ALA A 342 0.65 6.94 -24.52
C ALA A 342 -0.79 7.27 -24.95
N ILE A 343 -1.61 6.25 -25.23
CA ILE A 343 -3.02 6.41 -25.59
C ILE A 343 -3.87 6.83 -24.37
N GLN A 344 -3.68 6.20 -23.21
CA GLN A 344 -4.43 6.51 -21.99
C GLN A 344 -4.14 7.93 -21.49
N ASN A 345 -2.88 8.37 -21.56
CA ASN A 345 -2.47 9.72 -21.17
C ASN A 345 -2.72 10.79 -22.26
N TRP A 346 -3.39 10.43 -23.35
CA TRP A 346 -3.54 11.29 -24.52
C TRP A 346 -4.51 12.45 -24.26
N GLN A 347 -3.99 13.67 -24.22
CA GLN A 347 -4.76 14.90 -23.99
C GLN A 347 -5.47 15.45 -25.24
N GLY A 348 -5.15 14.93 -26.43
CA GLY A 348 -5.74 15.39 -27.70
C GLY A 348 -7.06 14.70 -28.05
N GLU A 349 -7.80 15.28 -29.00
CA GLU A 349 -8.99 14.63 -29.58
C GLU A 349 -8.59 13.64 -30.69
N GLY A 350 -9.50 12.71 -31.03
CA GLY A 350 -9.23 11.54 -31.87
C GLY A 350 -8.51 11.78 -33.21
N GLN A 351 -8.61 12.97 -33.82
CA GLN A 351 -7.82 13.26 -35.03
C GLN A 351 -6.31 13.23 -34.77
N ALA A 352 -5.88 13.71 -33.61
CA ALA A 352 -4.46 13.74 -33.25
C ALA A 352 -3.89 12.32 -33.08
N ILE A 353 -4.70 11.37 -32.59
CA ILE A 353 -4.32 9.97 -32.48
C ILE A 353 -4.17 9.34 -33.86
N ILE A 354 -5.10 9.61 -34.78
CA ILE A 354 -5.02 9.12 -36.16
C ILE A 354 -3.75 9.65 -36.84
N ASP A 355 -3.48 10.95 -36.69
CA ASP A 355 -2.29 11.58 -37.27
C ASP A 355 -1.01 10.98 -36.68
N ALA A 356 -0.98 10.71 -35.37
CA ALA A 356 0.15 10.06 -34.71
C ALA A 356 0.35 8.63 -35.20
N PHE A 357 -0.72 7.83 -35.29
CA PHE A 357 -0.68 6.48 -35.84
C PHE A 357 -0.12 6.48 -37.27
N LEU A 358 -0.65 7.32 -38.16
CA LEU A 358 -0.20 7.41 -39.55
C LEU A 358 1.26 7.83 -39.67
N ARG A 359 1.72 8.69 -38.77
CA ARG A 359 3.07 9.24 -38.78
C ARG A 359 4.12 8.28 -38.23
N TYR A 360 3.80 7.54 -37.17
CA TYR A 360 4.79 6.80 -36.39
C TYR A 360 4.67 5.29 -36.52
N LEU A 361 3.47 4.75 -36.75
CA LEU A 361 3.20 3.31 -36.66
C LEU A 361 2.74 2.70 -37.99
N ALA A 362 1.96 3.45 -38.79
CA ALA A 362 1.27 2.89 -39.93
C ALA A 362 2.24 2.43 -41.05
N PRO A 363 2.08 1.20 -41.57
CA PRO A 363 2.84 0.73 -42.72
C PRO A 363 2.43 1.51 -43.99
N GLU A 364 3.29 1.52 -45.01
CA GLU A 364 3.05 2.25 -46.26
C GLU A 364 1.68 1.92 -46.91
N SER A 365 1.20 0.69 -46.76
CA SER A 365 -0.10 0.25 -47.28
C SER A 365 -1.31 0.96 -46.64
N VAL A 366 -1.14 1.51 -45.45
CA VAL A 366 -2.19 2.16 -44.65
C VAL A 366 -2.13 3.68 -44.78
N GLN A 367 -0.96 4.25 -45.12
CA GLN A 367 -0.75 5.71 -45.20
C GLN A 367 -1.64 6.44 -46.23
N ALA A 368 -2.16 5.73 -47.23
CA ALA A 368 -3.02 6.29 -48.27
C ALA A 368 -4.53 6.21 -47.94
N LEU A 369 -4.91 5.55 -46.84
CA LEU A 369 -6.30 5.39 -46.46
C LEU A 369 -6.89 6.70 -45.94
N SER A 370 -8.15 6.92 -46.28
CA SER A 370 -8.95 7.99 -45.69
C SER A 370 -9.29 7.68 -44.24
N GLN A 371 -9.65 8.71 -43.48
CA GLN A 371 -10.14 8.55 -42.11
C GLN A 371 -11.37 7.62 -42.03
N GLU A 372 -12.28 7.70 -42.99
CA GLU A 372 -13.47 6.83 -43.02
C GLU A 372 -13.06 5.35 -43.16
N GLU A 373 -12.06 5.07 -44.00
CA GLU A 373 -11.53 3.71 -44.16
C GLU A 373 -10.82 3.24 -42.88
N LEU A 374 -9.99 4.09 -42.27
CA LEU A 374 -9.25 3.75 -41.04
C LEU A 374 -10.16 3.41 -39.85
N LEU A 375 -11.33 4.05 -39.78
CA LEU A 375 -12.31 3.89 -38.69
C LEU A 375 -13.41 2.87 -39.02
N ALA A 376 -13.36 2.24 -40.19
CA ALA A 376 -14.37 1.29 -40.61
C ALA A 376 -14.42 0.09 -39.63
N GLY A 377 -15.58 -0.14 -39.03
CA GLY A 377 -15.79 -1.23 -38.08
C GLY A 377 -15.44 -0.91 -36.62
N LEU A 378 -14.92 0.29 -36.31
CA LEU A 378 -14.61 0.72 -34.94
C LEU A 378 -15.82 0.67 -34.00
N ALA A 379 -17.02 0.98 -34.51
CA ALA A 379 -18.25 1.02 -33.69
C ALA A 379 -18.70 -0.37 -33.22
N ASP A 380 -18.45 -1.41 -34.03
CA ASP A 380 -18.93 -2.78 -33.80
C ASP A 380 -17.75 -3.76 -33.63
N ASN A 381 -16.57 -3.26 -33.26
CA ASN A 381 -15.37 -4.08 -33.12
C ASN A 381 -15.56 -5.09 -31.98
N PRO A 382 -15.61 -6.41 -32.25
CA PRO A 382 -15.89 -7.40 -31.23
C PRO A 382 -14.78 -7.52 -30.17
N ASN A 383 -13.58 -7.00 -30.45
CA ASN A 383 -12.43 -7.06 -29.55
C ASN A 383 -12.31 -5.83 -28.64
N ILE A 384 -13.27 -4.89 -28.71
CA ILE A 384 -13.28 -3.68 -27.88
C ILE A 384 -14.65 -3.54 -27.21
N LEU A 385 -14.66 -3.57 -25.88
CA LEU A 385 -15.80 -3.19 -25.06
C LEU A 385 -15.60 -1.75 -24.58
N ARG A 386 -16.53 -0.85 -24.87
CA ARG A 386 -16.45 0.55 -24.44
C ARG A 386 -17.19 0.73 -23.13
N LEU A 387 -16.50 1.28 -22.13
CA LEU A 387 -17.04 1.54 -20.80
C LEU A 387 -17.46 3.01 -20.64
N ASP A 388 -16.72 3.94 -21.28
CA ASP A 388 -16.93 5.40 -21.22
C ASP A 388 -17.11 5.91 -19.78
N ALA A 389 -16.20 5.50 -18.88
CA ALA A 389 -16.26 5.80 -17.46
C ALA A 389 -15.89 7.27 -17.16
N ILE A 390 -16.58 7.89 -16.19
CA ILE A 390 -16.20 9.20 -15.67
C ILE A 390 -15.06 9.00 -14.66
N ARG A 391 -13.86 9.46 -15.02
CA ARG A 391 -12.63 9.33 -14.21
C ARG A 391 -12.11 10.66 -13.66
N ALA A 392 -12.76 11.77 -13.98
CA ALA A 392 -12.38 13.10 -13.53
C ALA A 392 -13.57 13.81 -12.90
N VAL A 393 -13.35 14.38 -11.72
CA VAL A 393 -14.35 15.14 -10.96
C VAL A 393 -13.73 16.49 -10.60
N THR A 394 -14.44 17.57 -10.91
CA THR A 394 -14.01 18.93 -10.56
C THR A 394 -15.09 19.60 -9.71
N GLY A 395 -14.68 20.14 -8.57
CA GLY A 395 -15.49 20.95 -7.67
C GLY A 395 -15.87 22.30 -8.28
N SER A 396 -16.71 23.01 -7.55
CA SER A 396 -17.06 24.40 -7.82
C SER A 396 -16.00 25.35 -7.24
N PRO A 397 -16.01 26.65 -7.59
CA PRO A 397 -15.09 27.62 -6.97
C PRO A 397 -15.42 28.00 -5.52
N GLY A 398 -16.25 27.24 -4.81
CA GLY A 398 -16.55 27.46 -3.38
C GLY A 398 -16.63 26.13 -2.64
N ASP A 399 -16.79 26.19 -1.31
CA ASP A 399 -16.69 25.02 -0.43
C ASP A 399 -17.61 23.85 -0.82
N ASP A 400 -17.01 22.74 -1.26
CA ASP A 400 -17.70 21.51 -1.63
C ASP A 400 -17.46 20.36 -0.65
N ARG A 401 -18.44 19.45 -0.57
CA ARG A 401 -18.29 18.15 0.10
C ARG A 401 -18.80 17.04 -0.80
N ALA A 402 -17.92 16.10 -1.15
CA ALA A 402 -18.26 14.98 -2.02
C ALA A 402 -18.00 13.64 -1.35
N GLU A 403 -18.91 12.68 -1.52
CA GLU A 403 -18.66 11.25 -1.31
C GLU A 403 -18.67 10.60 -2.68
N LEU A 404 -17.55 10.04 -3.08
CA LEU A 404 -17.34 9.52 -4.42
C LEU A 404 -17.53 8.00 -4.47
N PRO A 405 -17.89 7.45 -5.64
CA PRO A 405 -17.95 6.00 -5.81
C PRO A 405 -16.57 5.36 -5.53
N THR A 406 -16.62 4.09 -5.16
CA THR A 406 -15.44 3.25 -4.95
C THR A 406 -15.19 2.38 -6.18
N GLY A 407 -14.03 1.74 -6.22
CA GLY A 407 -13.57 0.91 -7.32
C GLY A 407 -12.75 1.71 -8.32
N LEU A 408 -13.34 2.70 -9.00
CA LEU A 408 -12.61 3.46 -10.02
C LEU A 408 -11.56 4.41 -9.42
N GLY A 409 -10.41 4.46 -10.08
CA GLY A 409 -9.40 5.49 -10.03
C GLY A 409 -9.99 6.81 -10.52
N LEU A 410 -10.08 7.80 -9.63
CA LEU A 410 -10.60 9.12 -9.95
C LEU A 410 -9.55 10.21 -9.74
N SER A 411 -9.41 11.10 -10.72
CA SER A 411 -8.79 12.40 -10.52
C SER A 411 -9.82 13.37 -9.97
N ILE A 412 -9.52 13.98 -8.82
CA ILE A 412 -10.41 14.84 -8.08
C ILE A 412 -9.72 16.19 -7.91
N ASP A 413 -10.31 17.23 -8.48
CA ASP A 413 -9.87 18.61 -8.31
C ASP A 413 -10.93 19.38 -7.51
N GLY A 414 -10.64 19.81 -6.29
CA GLY A 414 -11.56 20.65 -5.50
C GLY A 414 -11.82 22.02 -6.12
N SER A 415 -10.95 22.47 -7.02
CA SER A 415 -10.93 23.80 -7.63
C SER A 415 -10.54 24.89 -6.64
N GLY A 416 -11.46 25.44 -5.85
CA GLY A 416 -11.13 26.52 -4.93
C GLY A 416 -12.20 26.68 -3.88
N GLY A 417 -11.80 27.13 -2.69
CA GLY A 417 -12.66 27.13 -1.53
C GLY A 417 -12.04 26.27 -0.44
N HIS A 418 -12.90 25.67 0.38
CA HIS A 418 -12.54 24.60 1.29
C HIS A 418 -13.33 23.34 0.94
N ASP A 419 -12.63 22.37 0.39
CA ASP A 419 -13.17 21.16 -0.19
C ASP A 419 -12.88 19.94 0.66
N VAL A 420 -13.92 19.15 0.89
CA VAL A 420 -13.88 17.95 1.73
C VAL A 420 -14.19 16.72 0.92
N LEU A 421 -13.23 15.79 0.85
CA LEU A 421 -13.49 14.44 0.37
C LEU A 421 -13.98 13.56 1.52
N GLY A 422 -15.25 13.17 1.46
CA GLY A 422 -15.88 12.25 2.40
C GLY A 422 -15.55 10.79 2.09
N LEU A 423 -15.07 10.06 3.08
CA LEU A 423 -14.64 8.66 2.97
C LEU A 423 -15.41 7.76 3.93
N ASN A 424 -16.00 6.71 3.36
CA ASN A 424 -16.76 5.68 4.08
C ASN A 424 -15.86 4.53 4.57
N ALA A 425 -14.69 4.86 5.09
CA ALA A 425 -13.72 3.94 5.67
C ALA A 425 -13.03 4.62 6.88
N PRO A 426 -12.43 3.88 7.82
CA PRO A 426 -11.56 4.48 8.81
C PRO A 426 -10.24 4.92 8.19
N ARG A 427 -9.57 5.88 8.82
CA ARG A 427 -8.27 6.37 8.35
C ARG A 427 -7.19 5.28 8.25
N SER A 428 -7.23 4.28 9.12
CA SER A 428 -6.31 3.14 9.11
C SER A 428 -6.41 2.27 7.85
N ASN A 429 -7.45 2.47 7.03
CA ASN A 429 -7.66 1.77 5.78
C ASN A 429 -7.15 2.57 4.56
N LEU A 430 -6.38 3.63 4.78
CA LEU A 430 -5.85 4.46 3.71
C LEU A 430 -4.33 4.43 3.68
N HIS A 431 -3.80 4.35 2.48
CA HIS A 431 -2.45 4.80 2.17
C HIS A 431 -2.54 6.17 1.47
N LEU A 432 -1.60 7.05 1.78
CA LEU A 432 -1.50 8.40 1.22
C LEU A 432 -0.07 8.67 0.82
N GLU A 433 0.11 9.11 -0.42
CA GLU A 433 1.44 9.39 -0.96
C GLU A 433 1.42 10.63 -1.86
N ALA A 434 2.47 11.46 -1.78
CA ALA A 434 2.66 12.52 -2.75
C ALA A 434 3.49 12.01 -3.94
N LYS A 435 2.87 11.92 -5.11
CA LYS A 435 3.51 11.56 -6.38
C LYS A 435 3.28 12.63 -7.43
N ASN A 436 4.35 13.05 -8.11
CA ASN A 436 4.31 13.98 -9.25
C ASN A 436 3.56 15.31 -8.99
N GLY A 437 3.54 15.78 -7.74
CA GLY A 437 2.82 17.00 -7.36
C GLY A 437 1.31 16.81 -7.22
N GLN A 438 0.83 15.58 -7.12
CA GLN A 438 -0.53 15.20 -6.72
C GLN A 438 -0.48 14.37 -5.43
N LEU A 439 -1.58 14.33 -4.69
CA LEU A 439 -1.74 13.43 -3.55
C LEU A 439 -2.54 12.21 -3.98
N GLU A 440 -1.89 11.06 -4.00
CA GLU A 440 -2.50 9.77 -4.24
C GLU A 440 -3.05 9.21 -2.93
N LEU A 441 -4.28 8.74 -2.98
CA LEU A 441 -4.95 8.05 -1.88
C LEU A 441 -5.37 6.68 -2.36
N THR A 442 -4.91 5.63 -1.69
CA THR A 442 -5.29 4.25 -1.94
C THR A 442 -6.10 3.71 -0.77
N ARG A 443 -7.26 3.16 -1.06
CA ARG A 443 -8.08 2.43 -0.08
C ARG A 443 -7.64 0.98 0.00
N LEU A 444 -7.21 0.55 1.17
CA LEU A 444 -6.57 -0.75 1.33
C LEU A 444 -7.55 -1.93 1.51
N ASP A 445 -8.86 -1.67 1.42
CA ASP A 445 -9.92 -2.70 1.48
C ASP A 445 -10.43 -3.12 0.10
N ASP A 446 -10.29 -2.25 -0.91
CA ASP A 446 -10.83 -2.47 -2.25
C ASP A 446 -9.96 -1.93 -3.39
N GLY A 447 -8.79 -1.38 -3.07
CA GLY A 447 -7.85 -0.82 -4.02
C GLY A 447 -8.34 0.47 -4.69
N SER A 448 -9.43 1.10 -4.24
CA SER A 448 -9.90 2.33 -4.88
C SER A 448 -8.84 3.42 -4.76
N MET A 449 -8.54 4.09 -5.87
CA MET A 449 -7.52 5.14 -5.92
C MET A 449 -8.12 6.52 -6.19
N TYR A 450 -7.57 7.54 -5.54
CA TYR A 450 -7.92 8.93 -5.77
C TYR A 450 -6.68 9.79 -5.95
N LEU A 451 -6.57 10.45 -7.10
CA LEU A 451 -5.57 11.48 -7.37
C LEU A 451 -6.17 12.83 -7.00
N LEU A 452 -5.75 13.35 -5.85
CA LEU A 452 -6.29 14.56 -5.25
C LEU A 452 -5.48 15.78 -5.64
N SER A 453 -6.20 16.80 -6.10
CA SER A 453 -5.72 18.16 -6.25
C SER A 453 -6.72 19.12 -5.59
N ASN A 454 -6.21 20.18 -4.95
CA ASN A 454 -6.99 21.25 -4.34
C ASN A 454 -8.04 20.75 -3.33
N ILE A 455 -7.72 19.70 -2.57
CA ILE A 455 -8.53 19.21 -1.46
C ILE A 455 -7.87 19.66 -0.14
N GLU A 456 -8.68 20.15 0.79
CA GLU A 456 -8.21 20.68 2.08
C GLU A 456 -8.39 19.71 3.24
N MET A 457 -9.32 18.78 3.11
CA MET A 457 -9.66 17.86 4.19
C MET A 457 -10.20 16.54 3.68
N LEU A 458 -9.79 15.46 4.33
CA LEU A 458 -10.50 14.18 4.27
C LEU A 458 -11.41 14.06 5.49
N GLY A 459 -12.70 13.82 5.25
CA GLY A 459 -13.69 13.60 6.30
C GLY A 459 -14.09 12.13 6.36
N PHE A 460 -14.01 11.51 7.54
CA PHE A 460 -14.27 10.08 7.70
C PHE A 460 -15.64 9.81 8.30
N SER A 461 -16.26 8.69 7.92
CA SER A 461 -17.60 8.30 8.40
C SER A 461 -17.73 8.15 9.93
N ASN A 462 -16.62 7.94 10.64
CA ASN A 462 -16.56 7.89 12.10
C ASN A 462 -16.44 9.27 12.77
N GLY A 463 -16.41 10.35 11.99
CA GLY A 463 -16.23 11.72 12.44
C GLY A 463 -14.78 12.16 12.63
N ASP A 464 -13.81 11.30 12.32
CA ASP A 464 -12.40 11.70 12.23
C ASP A 464 -12.17 12.62 11.02
N THR A 465 -11.09 13.38 11.05
CA THR A 465 -10.68 14.29 9.98
C THR A 465 -9.17 14.25 9.77
N LEU A 466 -8.75 14.43 8.52
CA LEU A 466 -7.36 14.69 8.17
C LEU A 466 -7.28 16.01 7.42
N VAL A 467 -6.57 16.98 7.98
CA VAL A 467 -6.28 18.24 7.31
C VAL A 467 -5.15 18.05 6.31
N LEU A 468 -5.37 18.47 5.06
CA LEU A 468 -4.37 18.58 4.01
C LEU A 468 -3.92 20.04 3.94
N ALA A 469 -2.88 20.37 4.69
CA ALA A 469 -2.35 21.73 4.81
C ALA A 469 -1.46 22.08 3.62
N HIS A 470 -1.69 23.24 3.00
CA HIS A 470 -0.98 23.66 1.77
C HIS A 470 0.32 24.42 2.02
N ASN A 471 0.66 24.67 3.28
CA ASN A 471 1.89 25.31 3.72
C ASN A 471 2.10 25.11 5.23
N GLY A 472 3.28 25.49 5.72
CA GLY A 472 3.60 25.39 7.14
C GLY A 472 2.69 26.19 8.08
N VAL A 473 2.09 27.30 7.64
CA VAL A 473 1.16 28.09 8.49
C VAL A 473 -0.13 27.31 8.72
N GLU A 474 -0.71 26.74 7.66
CA GLU A 474 -1.89 25.89 7.78
C GLU A 474 -1.58 24.64 8.63
N ALA A 475 -0.43 24.01 8.42
CA ALA A 475 -0.04 22.84 9.21
C ALA A 475 0.09 23.16 10.71
N ILE A 476 0.69 24.31 11.06
CA ILE A 476 0.79 24.77 12.45
C ILE A 476 -0.60 25.00 13.03
N ILE A 477 -1.48 25.73 12.33
CA ILE A 477 -2.83 26.05 12.84
C ILE A 477 -3.67 24.78 13.03
N ALA A 478 -3.59 23.83 12.10
CA ALA A 478 -4.24 22.54 12.22
C ALA A 478 -3.73 21.76 13.44
N ARG A 479 -2.42 21.79 13.72
CA ARG A 479 -1.84 21.17 14.92
C ARG A 479 -2.21 21.90 16.22
N LEU A 480 -2.50 23.21 16.17
CA LEU A 480 -2.99 23.96 17.34
C LEU A 480 -4.34 23.44 17.82
N TYR A 481 -5.20 22.91 16.94
CA TYR A 481 -6.44 22.23 17.35
C TYR A 481 -6.15 21.05 18.28
N GLN A 482 -5.19 20.20 17.90
CA GLN A 482 -4.77 19.08 18.74
C GLN A 482 -4.12 19.59 20.04
N GLY A 483 -3.19 20.55 19.96
CA GLY A 483 -2.50 21.06 21.14
C GLY A 483 -3.41 21.74 22.17
N PHE A 484 -4.37 22.55 21.73
CA PHE A 484 -5.28 23.26 22.63
C PHE A 484 -6.51 22.44 23.03
N LEU A 485 -7.09 21.67 22.11
CA LEU A 485 -8.39 21.00 22.31
C LEU A 485 -8.28 19.48 22.46
N GLY A 486 -7.11 18.90 22.22
CA GLY A 486 -6.88 17.45 22.31
C GLY A 486 -7.57 16.64 21.21
N ARG A 487 -7.94 17.28 20.10
CA ARG A 487 -8.62 16.66 18.95
C ARG A 487 -8.31 17.39 17.64
N ASN A 488 -8.54 16.71 16.52
CA ASN A 488 -8.50 17.31 15.18
C ASN A 488 -9.59 18.39 15.02
N ALA A 489 -9.34 19.31 14.08
CA ALA A 489 -10.32 20.31 13.66
C ALA A 489 -11.52 19.63 12.99
N THR A 490 -12.74 20.06 13.31
CA THR A 490 -13.92 19.65 12.53
C THR A 490 -13.94 20.33 11.16
N GLU A 491 -14.69 19.79 10.20
CA GLU A 491 -14.86 20.40 8.87
C GLU A 491 -15.28 21.89 8.96
N ALA A 492 -16.24 22.20 9.84
CA ALA A 492 -16.77 23.56 10.01
C ALA A 492 -15.79 24.52 10.70
N GLU A 493 -14.99 23.99 11.63
CA GLU A 493 -13.87 24.74 12.22
C GLU A 493 -12.85 25.05 11.12
N TRP A 494 -12.31 24.03 10.45
CA TRP A 494 -11.24 24.23 9.47
C TRP A 494 -11.62 25.17 8.32
N SER A 495 -12.84 25.08 7.78
CA SER A 495 -13.36 26.04 6.79
C SER A 495 -13.36 27.48 7.32
N ALA A 496 -13.84 27.71 8.55
CA ALA A 496 -13.85 29.03 9.17
C ALA A 496 -12.45 29.58 9.43
N GLU A 497 -11.51 28.73 9.87
CA GLU A 497 -10.11 29.11 10.07
C GLU A 497 -9.43 29.49 8.75
N ARG A 498 -9.57 28.66 7.70
CA ARG A 498 -9.06 28.96 6.35
C ARG A 498 -9.60 30.30 5.85
N ALA A 499 -10.90 30.53 5.95
CA ALA A 499 -11.51 31.80 5.56
C ALA A 499 -10.92 33.00 6.33
N TYR A 500 -10.60 32.83 7.62
CA TYR A 500 -9.99 33.88 8.43
C TYR A 500 -8.54 34.17 8.02
N ILE A 501 -7.70 33.15 7.87
CA ILE A 501 -6.26 33.34 7.59
C ILE A 501 -5.98 33.88 6.19
N HIS A 502 -6.89 33.63 5.24
CA HIS A 502 -6.83 34.17 3.88
C HIS A 502 -7.52 35.54 3.74
N SER A 503 -7.99 36.13 4.84
CA SER A 503 -8.62 37.46 4.85
C SER A 503 -7.64 38.59 5.15
N ASP A 504 -7.95 39.81 4.70
CA ASP A 504 -7.20 41.03 5.02
C ASP A 504 -7.20 41.38 6.54
N GLN A 505 -7.95 40.64 7.37
CA GLN A 505 -8.10 40.87 8.80
C GLN A 505 -7.39 39.81 9.66
N ALA A 506 -6.64 38.89 9.03
CA ALA A 506 -5.91 37.86 9.74
C ALA A 506 -4.84 38.46 10.69
N ASP A 507 -4.93 38.12 11.97
CA ASP A 507 -3.93 38.44 12.99
C ASP A 507 -3.63 37.19 13.83
N ALA A 508 -2.33 36.88 13.98
CA ALA A 508 -1.88 35.69 14.69
C ALA A 508 -2.24 35.72 16.17
N ASN A 509 -2.17 36.89 16.82
CA ASN A 509 -2.45 36.99 18.26
C ASN A 509 -3.95 36.86 18.54
N ASP A 510 -4.81 37.39 17.66
CA ASP A 510 -6.25 37.19 17.74
C ASP A 510 -6.62 35.71 17.61
N LEU A 511 -6.01 34.99 16.65
CA LEU A 511 -6.19 33.55 16.48
C LEU A 511 -5.75 32.77 17.73
N LEU A 512 -4.55 33.05 18.25
CA LEU A 512 -4.03 32.39 19.46
C LEU A 512 -4.86 32.70 20.70
N ALA A 513 -5.43 33.89 20.80
CA ALA A 513 -6.35 34.25 21.87
C ALA A 513 -7.66 33.45 21.80
N ARG A 514 -8.20 33.20 20.60
CA ARG A 514 -9.40 32.35 20.40
C ARG A 514 -9.14 30.92 20.86
N PHE A 515 -8.02 30.31 20.46
CA PHE A 515 -7.66 28.96 20.90
C PHE A 515 -7.53 28.86 22.42
N GLN A 516 -6.83 29.81 23.05
CA GLN A 516 -6.70 29.85 24.52
C GLN A 516 -8.04 30.00 25.22
N GLN A 517 -8.94 30.81 24.67
CA GLN A 517 -10.29 30.99 25.20
C GLN A 517 -11.11 29.70 25.06
N GLN A 518 -11.07 29.05 23.89
CA GLN A 518 -11.80 27.81 23.61
C GLN A 518 -11.32 26.65 24.49
N ALA A 519 -10.01 26.56 24.73
CA ALA A 519 -9.41 25.55 25.60
C ALA A 519 -9.52 25.88 27.11
N ASN A 520 -10.05 27.05 27.48
CA ASN A 520 -10.16 27.51 28.87
C ASN A 520 -8.82 27.46 29.65
N THR A 521 -7.71 27.77 28.99
CA THR A 521 -6.36 27.65 29.58
C THR A 521 -5.98 28.82 30.49
N ALA A 522 -6.80 29.87 30.54
CA ALA A 522 -6.56 31.07 31.34
C ALA A 522 -6.43 30.80 32.85
N ASN A 523 -7.03 29.71 33.35
CA ASN A 523 -6.99 29.36 34.77
C ASN A 523 -5.81 28.47 35.17
N LEU A 524 -5.02 27.99 34.21
CA LEU A 524 -3.83 27.19 34.47
C LEU A 524 -2.67 28.10 34.89
N ASP A 525 -1.89 27.67 35.87
CA ASP A 525 -0.55 28.24 36.09
C ASP A 525 0.39 27.84 34.94
N ASP A 526 1.55 28.47 34.84
CA ASP A 526 2.46 28.21 33.71
C ASP A 526 2.91 26.74 33.66
N ALA A 527 3.10 26.11 34.82
CA ALA A 527 3.43 24.69 34.90
C ALA A 527 2.34 23.80 34.30
N GLY A 528 1.09 23.99 34.74
CA GLY A 528 -0.06 23.24 34.25
C GLY A 528 -0.37 23.53 32.80
N TYR A 529 -0.15 24.78 32.34
CA TYR A 529 -0.30 25.17 30.95
C TYR A 529 0.69 24.41 30.04
N ILE A 530 1.99 24.46 30.37
CA ILE A 530 3.04 23.78 29.60
C ILE A 530 2.79 22.27 29.59
N GLN A 531 2.46 21.68 30.75
CA GLN A 531 2.20 20.25 30.87
C GLN A 531 1.01 19.81 30.00
N GLN A 532 -0.10 20.53 30.06
CA GLN A 532 -1.30 20.19 29.27
C GLN A 532 -1.02 20.30 27.77
N LEU A 533 -0.33 21.36 27.36
CA LEU A 533 -0.02 21.62 25.96
C LEU A 533 0.92 20.57 25.37
N ILE A 534 2.01 20.22 26.08
CA ILE A 534 2.92 19.14 25.66
C ILE A 534 2.19 17.79 25.63
N GLN A 535 1.36 17.49 26.63
CA GLN A 535 0.58 16.25 26.66
C GLN A 535 -0.37 16.11 25.46
N ASN A 536 -1.00 17.21 25.07
CA ASN A 536 -1.94 17.22 23.94
C ASN A 536 -1.25 17.19 22.58
N THR A 537 -0.18 17.99 22.42
CA THR A 537 0.54 18.13 21.14
C THR A 537 1.46 16.94 20.87
N LEU A 538 2.17 16.45 21.89
CA LEU A 538 3.24 15.45 21.73
C LEU A 538 2.85 14.08 22.31
N GLY A 539 1.67 13.94 22.92
CA GLY A 539 1.20 12.67 23.48
C GLY A 539 1.92 12.20 24.75
N ARG A 540 2.86 12.98 25.29
CA ARG A 540 3.70 12.61 26.45
C ARG A 540 3.74 13.70 27.52
N ALA A 541 4.21 13.35 28.71
CA ALA A 541 4.46 14.33 29.74
C ALA A 541 5.68 15.22 29.39
N ALA A 542 5.63 16.47 29.84
CA ALA A 542 6.77 17.36 29.74
C ALA A 542 7.91 16.87 30.64
N THR A 543 9.13 16.87 30.11
CA THR A 543 10.32 16.58 30.91
C THR A 543 10.61 17.72 31.87
N THR A 544 11.38 17.47 32.94
CA THR A 544 11.79 18.51 33.89
C THR A 544 12.58 19.64 33.21
N ALA A 545 13.36 19.31 32.16
CA ALA A 545 14.15 20.28 31.40
C ALA A 545 13.26 21.18 30.53
N GLU A 546 12.26 20.61 29.83
CA GLU A 546 11.28 21.38 29.05
C GLU A 546 10.46 22.31 29.94
N LEU A 547 9.92 21.78 31.05
CA LEU A 547 9.16 22.58 32.03
C LEU A 547 9.99 23.77 32.53
N SER A 548 11.22 23.53 32.99
CA SER A 548 12.08 24.60 33.51
C SER A 548 12.41 25.65 32.44
N THR A 549 12.67 25.21 31.21
CA THR A 549 13.00 26.09 30.08
C THR A 549 11.81 26.99 29.73
N TYR A 550 10.64 26.39 29.50
CA TYR A 550 9.46 27.15 29.09
C TYR A 550 8.90 28.04 30.20
N GLN A 551 8.93 27.61 31.46
CA GLN A 551 8.55 28.47 32.59
C GLN A 551 9.43 29.72 32.69
N THR A 552 10.73 29.58 32.45
CA THR A 552 11.65 30.72 32.45
C THR A 552 11.29 31.71 31.34
N LYS A 553 11.09 31.20 30.11
CA LYS A 553 10.70 32.02 28.95
C LYS A 553 9.35 32.75 29.16
N LEU A 554 8.38 32.09 29.79
CA LEU A 554 7.09 32.71 30.13
C LEU A 554 7.24 33.78 31.23
N THR A 555 8.07 33.53 32.23
CA THR A 555 8.28 34.43 33.37
C THR A 555 9.05 35.69 32.98
N ASP A 556 10.06 35.57 32.12
CA ASP A 556 10.85 36.71 31.66
C ASP A 556 10.23 37.46 30.46
N GLY A 557 9.15 36.92 29.89
CA GLY A 557 8.40 37.50 28.78
C GLY A 557 9.10 37.37 27.43
N SER A 558 10.13 36.53 27.32
CA SER A 558 10.77 36.21 26.03
C SER A 558 9.90 35.32 25.14
N LEU A 559 8.90 34.65 25.72
CA LEU A 559 7.87 33.90 25.02
C LEU A 559 6.54 34.09 25.74
N ASP A 560 5.45 34.29 25.02
CA ASP A 560 4.11 34.23 25.60
C ASP A 560 3.45 32.86 25.37
N ARG A 561 2.35 32.60 26.08
CA ARG A 561 1.65 31.32 26.03
C ARG A 561 1.18 30.95 24.63
N GLY A 562 0.69 31.91 23.84
CA GLY A 562 0.22 31.63 22.49
C GLY A 562 1.38 31.19 21.58
N TRP A 563 2.49 31.91 21.63
CA TRP A 563 3.66 31.60 20.81
C TRP A 563 4.42 30.34 21.27
N LEU A 564 4.29 29.94 22.54
CA LEU A 564 4.74 28.60 22.98
C LEU A 564 3.97 27.48 22.26
N ALA A 565 2.66 27.62 22.10
CA ALA A 565 1.88 26.63 21.35
C ALA A 565 2.29 26.56 19.87
N VAL A 566 2.64 27.69 19.27
CA VAL A 566 3.21 27.73 17.91
C VAL A 566 4.58 27.02 17.87
N GLU A 567 5.48 27.30 18.83
CA GLU A 567 6.81 26.66 18.90
C GLU A 567 6.68 25.12 18.96
N LEU A 568 5.73 24.61 19.77
CA LEU A 568 5.48 23.17 19.88
C LEU A 568 4.81 22.60 18.61
N ALA A 569 3.76 23.24 18.08
CA ALA A 569 3.06 22.77 16.89
C ALA A 569 3.91 22.80 15.61
N ALA A 570 4.91 23.67 15.54
CA ALA A 570 5.87 23.75 14.44
C ALA A 570 7.02 22.74 14.54
N SER A 571 7.14 22.00 15.65
CA SER A 571 8.23 21.04 15.85
C SER A 571 8.07 19.79 14.99
N GLU A 572 9.20 19.17 14.62
CA GLU A 572 9.22 17.86 13.96
C GLU A 572 8.56 16.78 14.84
N GLU A 573 8.72 16.87 16.14
CA GLU A 573 8.07 15.96 17.10
C GLU A 573 6.54 16.06 17.03
N ALA A 574 5.98 17.27 16.92
CA ALA A 574 4.55 17.45 16.73
C ALA A 574 4.09 16.96 15.36
N ALA A 575 4.90 17.14 14.31
CA ALA A 575 4.60 16.61 12.99
C ALA A 575 4.55 15.07 12.99
N ALA A 576 5.40 14.40 13.76
CA ALA A 576 5.39 12.96 13.93
C ALA A 576 4.26 12.46 14.86
N ALA A 577 3.96 13.19 15.94
CA ALA A 577 2.96 12.78 16.93
C ALA A 577 1.51 13.03 16.46
N ILE A 578 1.27 14.08 15.67
CA ILE A 578 -0.07 14.48 15.23
C ILE A 578 -0.30 13.94 13.82
N THR A 579 -0.91 12.76 13.75
CA THR A 579 -1.27 12.17 12.46
C THR A 579 -2.39 12.94 11.77
N GLY A 580 -3.27 13.64 12.50
CA GLY A 580 -4.42 14.42 11.99
C GLY A 580 -4.12 15.53 10.97
N VAL A 581 -2.85 15.79 10.65
CA VAL A 581 -2.41 16.87 9.77
C VAL A 581 -1.33 16.37 8.83
N MET A 582 -1.52 16.57 7.54
CA MET A 582 -0.54 16.29 6.49
C MET A 582 -0.20 17.60 5.77
N GLN A 583 1.09 17.89 5.58
CA GLN A 583 1.54 19.12 4.94
C GLN A 583 2.06 18.83 3.53
N PHE A 584 1.52 19.54 2.55
CA PHE A 584 2.01 19.60 1.18
C PHE A 584 2.28 21.06 0.84
N ASP A 585 3.48 21.39 0.37
CA ASP A 585 3.79 22.78 0.04
C ASP A 585 3.23 23.13 -1.35
N GLY A 586 2.19 23.96 -1.39
CA GLY A 586 1.54 24.42 -2.61
C GLY A 586 0.08 23.95 -2.77
N TRP A 587 -0.56 24.43 -3.83
CA TRP A 587 -1.80 23.85 -4.34
C TRP A 587 -1.36 22.64 -5.19
N VAL A 588 -1.56 21.46 -4.62
CA VAL A 588 -1.35 20.14 -5.24
C VAL A 588 -2.50 19.89 -6.20
#